data_AF-X8BHG5-F1
#
_entry.id   AF-X8BHG5-F1
#
_cell.length_a   1.000
_cell.length_b   1.000
_cell.length_c   1.000
_cell.angle_alpha   90.00
_cell.angle_beta   90.00
_cell.angle_gamma   90.00
#
_symmetry.space_group_name_H-M   'P 1'
#
loop_
_entity.id
_entity.type
_entity.pdbx_description
1 polymer ?
#
loop_
_entity_poly.entity_id
_entity_poly.type
_entity_poly.pdbx_seq_one_letter_code
_entity_poly.pdbx_strand_id
1 'polypeptide(L)'
;MHAANMGASVINISDVTCMSVRNVLDQADLGAAVRYAAVDKDAVIVTAAGDTSKKDCKQNPVFDPLQPNDPRDWNGVNTVVTPSWFSDYVLAVGAVDSSGAPMANMSVAGPWVSIAAPGTDIVGLSPRDNGLVNAVEGRRIRCWYRRAPAFRRRSCPGWRHWFAPNIRSCRRIR
;
A
#
# COMPACT_ATOMS: atom_id res chain seq x y z
N MET A 1 6.42 16.92 -1.37
CA MET A 1 7.85 17.22 -1.71
C MET A 1 8.84 17.08 -0.54
N HIS A 2 8.42 17.12 0.73
CA HIS A 2 9.34 17.11 1.88
C HIS A 2 10.38 15.97 1.88
N ALA A 3 9.96 14.72 1.67
CA ALA A 3 10.87 13.56 1.66
C ALA A 3 11.98 13.66 0.59
N ALA A 4 11.62 14.09 -0.63
CA ALA A 4 12.58 14.25 -1.72
C ALA A 4 13.58 15.38 -1.43
N ASN A 5 13.14 16.48 -0.81
CA ASN A 5 14.02 17.57 -0.38
C ASN A 5 14.98 17.16 0.75
N MET A 6 14.64 16.12 1.52
CA MET A 6 15.56 15.52 2.51
C MET A 6 16.54 14.51 1.90
N GLY A 7 16.55 14.33 0.57
CA GLY A 7 17.48 13.41 -0.10
C GLY A 7 17.08 11.94 -0.02
N ALA A 8 15.79 11.63 0.17
CA ALA A 8 15.30 10.26 0.10
C ALA A 8 15.42 9.73 -1.33
N SER A 9 16.21 8.66 -1.53
CA SER A 9 16.31 7.95 -2.81
C SER A 9 15.15 6.99 -3.06
N VAL A 10 14.47 6.55 -1.99
CA VAL A 10 13.27 5.71 -2.07
C VAL A 10 12.22 6.27 -1.11
N ILE A 11 11.00 6.44 -1.62
CA ILE A 11 9.86 6.97 -0.88
C ILE A 11 8.73 5.94 -0.92
N ASN A 12 8.40 5.36 0.23
CA ASN A 12 7.27 4.44 0.37
C ASN A 12 5.99 5.20 0.77
N ILE A 13 4.92 5.02 0.00
CA ILE A 13 3.60 5.61 0.22
C ILE A 13 2.57 4.48 0.37
N SER A 14 2.43 4.05 1.63
CA SER A 14 1.52 3.01 2.09
C SER A 14 0.05 3.42 2.13
N ASP A 15 -0.20 4.71 2.29
CA ASP A 15 -1.55 5.23 2.40
C ASP A 15 -2.04 5.72 1.05
N VAL A 16 -3.26 5.33 0.72
CA VAL A 16 -3.86 5.61 -0.58
C VAL A 16 -5.26 6.14 -0.37
N THR A 17 -5.69 6.97 -1.31
CA THR A 17 -7.04 7.47 -1.38
C THR A 17 -7.71 6.91 -2.63
N CYS A 18 -8.90 6.33 -2.46
CA CYS A 18 -9.70 5.81 -3.55
C CYS A 18 -10.83 6.77 -3.88
N MET A 19 -11.03 7.02 -5.17
CA MET A 19 -12.08 7.90 -5.69
C MET A 19 -12.79 7.22 -6.84
N SER A 20 -14.07 7.49 -7.03
CA SER A 20 -14.74 7.08 -8.26
C SER A 20 -14.17 7.89 -9.43
N VAL A 21 -13.98 7.26 -10.59
CA VAL A 21 -13.64 7.96 -11.85
C VAL A 21 -14.63 9.07 -12.21
N ARG A 22 -15.86 9.01 -11.69
CA ARG A 22 -16.89 10.03 -11.91
C ARG A 22 -16.68 11.30 -11.08
N ASN A 23 -15.92 11.20 -9.97
CA ASN A 23 -15.73 12.26 -8.98
C ASN A 23 -14.28 12.28 -8.48
N VAL A 24 -13.33 12.46 -9.41
CA VAL A 24 -11.90 12.55 -9.06
C VAL A 24 -11.62 13.97 -8.56
N LEU A 25 -10.98 14.09 -7.39
CA LEU A 25 -10.52 15.38 -6.88
C LEU A 25 -9.38 15.91 -7.75
N ASP A 26 -9.22 17.24 -7.78
CA ASP A 26 -8.03 17.84 -8.39
C ASP A 26 -6.77 17.38 -7.65
N GLN A 27 -5.82 16.85 -8.42
CA GLN A 27 -4.57 16.28 -7.94
C GLN A 27 -3.35 16.92 -8.63
N ALA A 28 -3.50 18.09 -9.24
CA ALA A 28 -2.41 18.78 -9.93
C ALA A 28 -1.17 18.94 -9.04
N ASP A 29 -1.36 19.40 -7.80
CA ASP A 29 -0.28 19.58 -6.82
C ASP A 29 0.40 18.26 -6.43
N LEU A 30 -0.40 17.19 -6.30
CA LEU A 30 0.13 15.86 -5.98
C LEU A 30 0.93 15.30 -7.16
N GLY A 31 0.39 15.41 -8.38
CA GLY A 31 1.08 15.01 -9.61
C GLY A 31 2.39 15.77 -9.80
N ALA A 32 2.40 17.07 -9.56
CA ALA A 32 3.62 17.88 -9.58
C ALA A 32 4.64 17.42 -8.53
N ALA A 33 4.20 17.14 -7.30
CA ALA A 33 5.07 16.66 -6.23
C ALA A 33 5.67 15.27 -6.51
N VAL A 34 4.88 14.37 -7.11
CA VAL A 34 5.30 13.03 -7.50
C VAL A 34 6.30 13.09 -8.66
N ARG A 35 5.99 13.86 -9.72
CA ARG A 35 6.93 14.11 -10.83
C ARG A 35 8.24 14.71 -10.33
N TYR A 36 8.17 15.74 -9.48
CA TYR A 36 9.36 16.38 -8.92
C TYR A 36 10.23 15.40 -8.14
N ALA A 37 9.63 14.54 -7.32
CA ALA A 37 10.38 13.53 -6.60
C ALA A 37 11.02 12.49 -7.55
N ALA A 38 10.28 11.99 -8.53
CA ALA A 38 10.76 10.97 -9.46
C ALA A 38 11.82 11.50 -10.44
N VAL A 39 11.58 12.66 -11.06
CA VAL A 39 12.38 13.19 -12.17
C VAL A 39 13.45 14.15 -11.67
N ASP A 40 13.08 15.14 -10.87
CA ASP A 40 14.00 16.21 -10.45
C ASP A 40 14.88 15.80 -9.26
N LYS A 41 14.47 14.78 -8.49
CA LYS A 41 15.19 14.27 -7.32
C LYS A 41 15.66 12.83 -7.44
N ASP A 42 15.38 12.17 -8.57
CA ASP A 42 15.78 10.78 -8.83
C ASP A 42 15.37 9.82 -7.70
N ALA A 43 14.17 10.05 -7.13
CA ALA A 43 13.64 9.25 -6.04
C ALA A 43 12.65 8.22 -6.57
N VAL A 44 12.87 6.94 -6.26
CA VAL A 44 11.91 5.88 -6.56
C VAL A 44 10.73 5.97 -5.59
N ILE A 45 9.53 6.19 -6.13
CA ILE A 45 8.31 6.24 -5.34
C ILE A 45 7.61 4.88 -5.43
N VAL A 46 7.45 4.21 -4.31
CA VAL A 46 6.72 2.94 -4.19
C VAL A 46 5.40 3.21 -3.50
N THR A 47 4.29 2.71 -4.06
CA THR A 47 2.97 2.93 -3.48
C THR A 47 2.12 1.67 -3.48
N ALA A 48 1.22 1.54 -2.49
CA ALA A 48 0.29 0.42 -2.45
C ALA A 48 -0.72 0.48 -3.61
N ALA A 49 -1.13 -0.66 -4.17
CA ALA A 49 -2.17 -0.71 -5.19
C ALA A 49 -3.56 -0.32 -4.67
N GLY A 50 -3.75 -0.36 -3.35
CA GLY A 50 -5.00 -0.05 -2.65
C GLY A 50 -5.66 -1.29 -2.05
N ASP A 51 -6.54 -1.04 -1.07
CA ASP A 51 -7.16 -2.09 -0.26
C ASP A 51 -8.68 -1.99 -0.31
N THR A 52 -9.34 -3.03 -0.83
CA THR A 52 -10.80 -3.09 -0.99
C THR A 52 -11.58 -3.11 0.34
N SER A 53 -10.90 -3.31 1.48
CA SER A 53 -11.50 -3.14 2.81
C SER A 53 -11.57 -1.68 3.26
N LYS A 54 -10.83 -0.77 2.61
CA LYS A 54 -10.92 0.67 2.85
C LYS A 54 -12.19 1.24 2.20
N LYS A 55 -12.71 2.30 2.81
CA LYS A 55 -13.87 3.02 2.29
C LYS A 55 -13.57 3.52 0.87
N ASP A 56 -14.55 3.42 -0.01
CA ASP A 56 -14.51 3.93 -1.39
C ASP A 56 -13.50 3.22 -2.33
N CYS A 57 -12.69 2.28 -1.82
CA CYS A 57 -11.84 1.41 -2.62
C CYS A 57 -12.63 0.21 -3.14
N LYS A 58 -13.25 0.33 -4.32
CA LYS A 58 -13.92 -0.81 -4.98
C LYS A 58 -12.98 -1.46 -5.99
N GLN A 59 -13.15 -2.77 -6.18
CA GLN A 59 -12.39 -3.52 -7.18
C GLN A 59 -12.68 -3.02 -8.60
N ASN A 60 -11.65 -2.93 -9.44
CA ASN A 60 -11.80 -2.68 -10.88
C ASN A 60 -11.88 -4.00 -11.65
N PRO A 61 -12.47 -3.99 -12.86
CA PRO A 61 -12.27 -5.10 -13.80
C PRO A 61 -10.77 -5.29 -14.09
N VAL A 62 -10.39 -6.52 -14.41
CA VAL A 62 -8.98 -6.88 -14.65
C VAL A 62 -8.63 -6.80 -16.13
N PHE A 63 -9.59 -7.09 -17.01
CA PHE A 63 -9.39 -7.16 -18.45
C PHE A 63 -10.74 -7.18 -19.17
N ASP A 64 -10.86 -6.43 -20.27
CA ASP A 64 -11.98 -6.50 -21.21
C ASP A 64 -11.54 -7.12 -22.55
N PRO A 65 -11.94 -8.37 -22.87
CA PRO A 65 -11.56 -9.01 -24.13
C PRO A 65 -12.15 -8.34 -25.37
N LEU A 66 -13.15 -7.46 -25.22
CA LEU A 66 -13.77 -6.72 -26.32
C LEU A 66 -13.01 -5.44 -26.68
N GLN A 67 -12.01 -5.04 -25.88
CA GLN A 67 -11.17 -3.86 -26.12
C GLN A 67 -9.69 -4.23 -26.27
N PRO A 68 -9.29 -4.90 -27.37
CA PRO A 68 -7.91 -5.35 -27.56
C PRO A 68 -6.88 -4.22 -27.66
N ASN A 69 -7.31 -2.99 -27.99
CA ASN A 69 -6.44 -1.81 -28.05
C ASN A 69 -6.16 -1.19 -26.67
N ASP A 70 -6.84 -1.66 -25.62
CA ASP A 70 -6.61 -1.26 -24.23
C ASP A 70 -6.27 -2.51 -23.38
N PRO A 71 -5.07 -3.08 -23.56
CA PRO A 71 -4.71 -4.35 -22.93
C PRO A 71 -4.63 -4.28 -21.39
N ARG A 72 -4.60 -3.06 -20.83
CA ARG A 72 -4.58 -2.85 -19.38
C ARG A 72 -5.94 -2.46 -18.81
N ASP A 73 -6.95 -2.26 -19.67
CA ASP A 73 -8.30 -1.85 -19.30
C ASP A 73 -8.36 -0.50 -18.56
N TRP A 74 -7.64 0.51 -19.06
CA TRP A 74 -7.74 1.89 -18.59
C TRP A 74 -9.16 2.45 -18.69
N ASN A 75 -9.89 2.10 -19.74
CA ASN A 75 -11.27 2.53 -19.97
C ASN A 75 -12.27 1.85 -19.02
N GLY A 76 -11.96 0.66 -18.49
CA GLY A 76 -12.80 -0.08 -17.55
C GLY A 76 -12.64 0.35 -16.08
N VAL A 77 -11.70 1.26 -15.77
CA VAL A 77 -11.47 1.72 -14.40
C VAL A 77 -12.72 2.39 -13.83
N ASN A 78 -13.12 1.98 -12.63
CA ASN A 78 -14.22 2.59 -11.87
C ASN A 78 -13.74 3.31 -10.61
N THR A 79 -12.64 2.83 -10.03
CA THR A 79 -12.01 3.33 -8.81
C THR A 79 -10.57 3.73 -9.12
N VAL A 80 -10.28 5.03 -9.06
CA VAL A 80 -8.92 5.57 -9.13
C VAL A 80 -8.27 5.41 -7.77
N VAL A 81 -7.06 4.85 -7.73
CA VAL A 81 -6.23 4.78 -6.51
C VAL A 81 -5.09 5.78 -6.63
N THR A 82 -5.06 6.73 -5.69
CA THR A 82 -4.08 7.81 -5.64
C THR A 82 -3.09 7.58 -4.49
N PRO A 83 -1.76 7.68 -4.72
CA PRO A 83 -1.09 8.16 -5.94
C PRO A 83 -0.83 7.09 -7.01
N SER A 84 -1.27 5.84 -6.80
CA SER A 84 -0.93 4.67 -7.62
C SER A 84 -1.17 4.84 -9.12
N TRP A 85 -2.20 5.57 -9.52
CA TRP A 85 -2.51 5.84 -10.93
C TRP A 85 -1.52 6.74 -11.68
N PHE A 86 -0.58 7.42 -10.98
CA PHE A 86 0.53 8.16 -11.60
C PHE A 86 1.63 7.22 -12.08
N SER A 87 1.29 6.20 -12.87
CA SER A 87 2.13 5.04 -13.17
C SER A 87 3.47 5.36 -13.82
N ASP A 88 3.58 6.51 -14.48
CA ASP A 88 4.84 6.96 -15.10
C ASP A 88 5.89 7.39 -14.08
N TYR A 89 5.46 7.68 -12.84
CA TYR A 89 6.32 8.22 -11.78
C TYR A 89 6.34 7.36 -10.51
N VAL A 90 5.37 6.44 -10.35
CA VAL A 90 5.25 5.61 -9.15
C VAL A 90 5.19 4.14 -9.50
N LEU A 91 5.85 3.32 -8.67
CA LEU A 91 5.77 1.88 -8.72
C LEU A 91 4.64 1.40 -7.81
N ALA A 92 3.48 1.08 -8.39
CA ALA A 92 2.34 0.56 -7.65
C ALA A 92 2.47 -0.97 -7.39
N VAL A 93 2.33 -1.36 -6.12
CA VAL A 93 2.57 -2.72 -5.62
C VAL A 93 1.25 -3.37 -5.18
N GLY A 94 0.87 -4.46 -5.85
CA GLY A 94 -0.24 -5.32 -5.47
C GLY A 94 0.11 -6.28 -4.33
N ALA A 95 -0.91 -6.84 -3.69
CA ALA A 95 -0.74 -7.85 -2.63
C ALA A 95 -0.94 -9.28 -3.17
N VAL A 96 -0.03 -10.18 -2.80
CA VAL A 96 -0.15 -11.63 -3.00
C VAL A 96 -0.15 -12.39 -1.67
N ASP A 97 -0.71 -13.59 -1.68
CA ASP A 97 -0.63 -14.50 -0.54
C ASP A 97 0.70 -15.26 -0.47
N SER A 98 0.85 -16.14 0.51
CA SER A 98 2.07 -16.95 0.70
C SER A 98 2.34 -17.96 -0.43
N SER A 99 1.35 -18.26 -1.25
CA SER A 99 1.49 -19.06 -2.48
C SER A 99 1.86 -18.21 -3.70
N GLY A 100 1.89 -16.89 -3.56
CA GLY A 100 2.10 -15.93 -4.64
C GLY A 100 0.81 -15.62 -5.42
N ALA A 101 -0.35 -16.08 -4.97
CA ALA A 101 -1.62 -15.80 -5.65
C ALA A 101 -2.10 -14.37 -5.36
N PRO A 102 -2.64 -13.64 -6.36
CA PRO A 102 -3.17 -12.29 -6.14
C PRO A 102 -4.31 -12.26 -5.13
N MET A 103 -4.26 -11.31 -4.20
CA MET A 103 -5.30 -11.16 -3.17
C MET A 103 -6.47 -10.29 -3.67
N ALA A 104 -7.38 -10.86 -4.47
CA ALA A 104 -8.49 -10.12 -5.11
C ALA A 104 -9.42 -9.37 -4.13
N ASN A 105 -9.50 -9.82 -2.86
CA ASN A 105 -10.35 -9.24 -1.82
C ASN A 105 -9.62 -8.23 -0.91
N MET A 106 -8.34 -7.95 -1.18
CA MET A 106 -7.52 -6.99 -0.41
C MET A 106 -6.62 -6.12 -1.27
N SER A 107 -6.37 -6.47 -2.54
CA SER A 107 -5.59 -5.67 -3.48
C SER A 107 -6.52 -5.15 -4.56
N VAL A 108 -6.60 -3.82 -4.72
CA VAL A 108 -7.31 -3.22 -5.84
C VAL A 108 -6.50 -3.48 -7.12
N ALA A 109 -7.15 -4.10 -8.11
CA ALA A 109 -6.63 -4.24 -9.45
C ALA A 109 -6.71 -2.90 -10.18
N GLY A 110 -5.77 -2.68 -11.08
CA GLY A 110 -5.80 -1.50 -11.93
C GLY A 110 -4.66 -1.50 -12.94
N PRO A 111 -4.83 -0.72 -14.01
CA PRO A 111 -3.86 -0.59 -15.08
C PRO A 111 -2.57 0.12 -14.66
N TRP A 112 -2.40 0.52 -13.40
CA TRP A 112 -1.17 1.08 -12.86
C TRP A 112 -0.30 0.07 -12.10
N VAL A 113 -0.88 -1.05 -11.64
CA VAL A 113 -0.15 -2.03 -10.82
C VAL A 113 0.94 -2.69 -11.64
N SER A 114 2.17 -2.70 -11.14
CA SER A 114 3.34 -3.12 -11.95
C SER A 114 4.13 -4.27 -11.32
N ILE A 115 4.00 -4.47 -10.01
CA ILE A 115 4.63 -5.57 -9.29
C ILE A 115 3.71 -6.01 -8.13
N ALA A 116 3.97 -7.17 -7.55
CA ALA A 116 3.29 -7.62 -6.36
C ALA A 116 4.27 -8.08 -5.28
N ALA A 117 3.85 -7.96 -4.03
CA ALA A 117 4.59 -8.40 -2.86
C ALA A 117 3.65 -9.10 -1.85
N PRO A 118 4.19 -9.92 -0.92
CA PRO A 118 3.38 -10.53 0.12
C PRO A 118 2.56 -9.50 0.91
N GLY A 119 1.24 -9.70 1.00
CA GLY A 119 0.31 -8.82 1.72
C GLY A 119 -0.44 -9.48 2.86
N THR A 120 -0.24 -10.78 3.09
CA THR A 120 -0.78 -11.56 4.20
C THR A 120 0.34 -12.08 5.08
N ASP A 121 -0.01 -12.45 6.33
CA ASP A 121 0.88 -13.14 7.27
C ASP A 121 2.20 -12.38 7.55
N ILE A 122 2.13 -11.05 7.44
CA ILE A 122 3.28 -10.17 7.65
C ILE A 122 3.56 -10.00 9.14
N VAL A 123 4.83 -10.11 9.50
CA VAL A 123 5.35 -9.84 10.84
C VAL A 123 6.26 -8.61 10.76
N GLY A 124 5.97 -7.62 11.60
CA GLY A 124 6.76 -6.42 11.78
C GLY A 124 7.28 -6.28 13.21
N LEU A 125 7.89 -5.13 13.48
CA LEU A 125 8.34 -4.75 14.81
C LEU A 125 7.25 -3.97 15.55
N SER A 126 7.07 -4.28 16.83
CA SER A 126 6.17 -3.54 17.70
C SER A 126 6.71 -2.14 17.97
N PRO A 127 5.85 -1.10 17.96
CA PRO A 127 6.25 0.24 18.39
C PRO A 127 6.26 0.40 19.92
N ARG A 128 5.72 -0.58 20.67
CA ARG A 128 5.55 -0.50 22.12
C ARG A 128 6.68 -1.17 22.89
N ASP A 129 7.29 -2.19 22.32
CA ASP A 129 8.31 -3.02 22.92
C ASP A 129 9.25 -3.58 21.85
N ASN A 130 10.33 -4.24 22.28
CA ASN A 130 11.26 -4.92 21.37
C ASN A 130 10.68 -6.26 20.82
N GLY A 131 9.35 -6.37 20.76
CA GLY A 131 8.63 -7.56 20.32
C GLY A 131 8.28 -7.55 18.84
N LEU A 132 7.86 -8.70 18.34
CA LEU A 132 7.28 -8.86 17.01
C LEU A 132 5.75 -8.62 17.07
N VAL A 133 5.20 -8.09 15.99
CA VAL A 133 3.76 -7.87 15.84
C VAL A 133 3.30 -8.30 14.45
N ASN A 134 2.16 -8.99 14.37
CA ASN A 134 1.59 -9.48 13.11
C ASN A 134 0.11 -9.08 12.93
N ALA A 135 -0.30 -8.08 13.69
CA ALA A 135 -1.64 -7.52 13.64
C ALA A 135 -1.54 -6.02 13.78
N VAL A 136 -2.33 -5.33 12.98
CA VAL A 136 -2.61 -3.91 13.21
C VAL A 136 -3.56 -3.82 14.39
N GLU A 137 -3.43 -2.80 15.22
CA GLU A 137 -4.25 -2.65 16.41
C GLU A 137 -5.57 -1.94 16.03
N GLY A 138 -6.73 -2.46 16.40
CA GLY A 138 -8.01 -1.98 15.86
C GLY A 138 -9.22 -2.48 16.63
N ARG A 139 -10.40 -1.88 16.40
CA ARG A 139 -11.55 -1.85 17.34
C ARG A 139 -12.20 -3.19 17.71
N ARG A 140 -11.63 -4.34 17.32
CA ARG A 140 -11.94 -5.69 17.84
C ARG A 140 -10.91 -6.73 17.38
N ILE A 141 -9.62 -6.45 17.55
CA ILE A 141 -8.57 -7.41 17.15
C ILE A 141 -8.12 -8.19 18.39
N ARG A 142 -8.17 -9.52 18.28
CA ARG A 142 -7.62 -10.42 19.30
C ARG A 142 -6.11 -10.45 19.11
N CYS A 143 -5.39 -9.68 19.91
CA CYS A 143 -3.94 -9.77 19.98
C CYS A 143 -3.55 -11.11 20.62
N TRP A 144 -2.76 -11.89 19.89
CA TRP A 144 -2.15 -13.10 20.41
C TRP A 144 -0.74 -12.75 20.89
N TYR A 145 -0.56 -12.53 22.18
CA TYR A 145 0.77 -12.38 22.76
C TYR A 145 1.25 -13.70 23.36
N ARG A 146 2.50 -14.06 23.09
CA ARG A 146 3.12 -15.29 23.59
C ARG A 146 3.67 -15.04 24.98
N ARG A 147 2.94 -15.46 26.01
CA ARG A 147 3.49 -15.66 27.36
C ARG A 147 3.57 -17.17 27.57
N ALA A 148 4.77 -17.73 27.53
CA ALA A 148 4.95 -19.18 27.63
C ALA A 148 4.22 -19.74 28.88
N PRO A 149 3.56 -20.90 28.80
CA PRO A 149 3.39 -21.77 27.63
C PRO A 149 2.06 -21.56 26.88
N ALA A 150 1.28 -20.52 27.18
CA ALA A 150 -0.09 -20.37 26.67
C ALA A 150 -0.35 -19.02 25.99
N PHE A 151 -0.89 -19.11 24.77
CA PHE A 151 -1.47 -17.97 24.07
C PHE A 151 -2.72 -17.48 24.84
N ARG A 152 -2.63 -16.30 25.47
CA ARG A 152 -3.76 -15.67 26.16
C ARG A 152 -4.34 -14.55 25.31
N ARG A 153 -5.67 -14.50 25.21
CA ARG A 153 -6.42 -13.41 24.58
C ARG A 153 -6.45 -12.21 25.54
N ARG A 154 -6.03 -11.03 25.09
CA ARG A 154 -6.31 -9.76 25.77
C ARG A 154 -6.86 -8.74 24.76
N SER A 155 -7.76 -7.88 25.24
CA SER A 155 -8.21 -6.68 24.54
C SER A 155 -7.22 -5.56 24.80
N CYS A 156 -6.64 -4.99 23.75
CA CYS A 156 -5.77 -3.81 23.83
C CYS A 156 -6.33 -2.68 22.94
N PRO A 157 -6.04 -1.38 23.23
CA PRO A 157 -6.60 -0.25 22.49
C PRO A 157 -5.79 0.11 21.22
N GLY A 158 -6.54 0.48 20.17
CA GLY A 158 -6.28 0.62 18.71
C GLY A 158 -5.14 1.49 18.18
N TRP A 159 -4.63 1.18 16.97
CA TRP A 159 -3.99 2.04 15.92
C TRP A 159 -3.85 1.31 14.55
N ARG A 160 -4.34 1.97 13.47
CA ARG A 160 -4.37 1.49 12.06
C ARG A 160 -2.99 1.64 11.38
N HIS A 161 -2.71 0.83 10.35
CA HIS A 161 -1.81 1.02 9.17
C HIS A 161 -1.10 -0.30 8.78
N TRP A 162 -1.49 -0.88 7.63
CA TRP A 162 -0.78 -1.93 6.90
C TRP A 162 0.06 -1.25 5.80
N PHE A 163 1.25 -1.79 5.54
CA PHE A 163 2.40 -1.17 4.86
C PHE A 163 3.17 -0.19 5.77
N ALA A 164 4.23 -0.70 6.41
CA ALA A 164 5.04 0.02 7.40
C ALA A 164 5.70 1.29 6.83
N PRO A 165 5.55 2.46 7.48
CA PRO A 165 6.48 3.56 7.37
C PRO A 165 7.37 3.52 8.61
N ASN A 166 8.51 2.80 8.57
CA ASN A 166 9.71 3.10 9.37
C ASN A 166 10.72 1.93 9.29
N ILE A 167 11.53 1.94 8.23
CA ILE A 167 12.91 1.45 8.33
C ILE A 167 13.77 2.69 8.58
N ARG A 168 13.90 3.08 9.85
CA ARG A 168 14.95 4.02 10.27
C ARG A 168 15.68 3.43 11.46
N SER A 169 16.77 2.74 11.13
CA SER A 169 18.06 2.76 11.84
C SER A 169 18.77 1.44 11.54
N CYS A 170 19.55 1.44 10.46
CA CYS A 170 20.64 0.49 10.32
C CYS A 170 21.68 0.90 11.39
N ARG A 171 21.69 0.23 12.53
CA ARG A 171 22.79 0.33 13.50
C ARG A 171 23.51 -1.01 13.58
N ARG A 172 24.67 -1.02 12.92
CA ARG A 172 25.72 -2.03 12.93
C ARG A 172 26.12 -2.37 14.36
N ILE A 173 26.01 -3.64 14.77
CA ILE A 173 26.81 -4.23 15.84
C ILE A 173 27.20 -5.64 15.42
N ARG A 174 28.48 -5.96 15.66
CA ARG A 174 29.19 -7.21 15.36
C ARG A 174 28.53 -8.44 15.96
#